data_AF-A0A935BEU5-F1
#
_entry.id   AF-A0A935BEU5-F1
#
_cell.length_a   1.000
_cell.length_b   1.000
_cell.length_c   1.000
_cell.angle_alpha   90.00
_cell.angle_beta   90.00
_cell.angle_gamma   90.00
#
_symmetry.space_group_name_H-M   'P 1'
#
loop_
_entity.id
_entity.type
_entity.pdbx_description
1 polymer ?
#
loop_
_entity_poly.entity_id
_entity_poly.type
_entity_poly.pdbx_seq_one_letter_code
_entity_poly.pdbx_strand_id
1 'polypeptide(L)'
;MPNTLRHKRSTAAGVVPTTAALSLGELAINTYDGKLFLKKNVSGSETVVEVGAITSGGVTAALGYTPANKAGESFTGAISVAGSITATGDVTAYSDASLKTDVATIAGALDLVRRMRGVRYQRLDTGAAGIGVIAQELREVTPELIAENPDGLLSVAYGNLVGVLIEAVKELAARVETLETRP
;
A
#
# COMPACT_ATOMS: atom_id res chain seq x y z
N MET A 1 -3.57 42.61 -33.39
CA MET A 1 -2.09 42.72 -33.27
C MET A 1 -1.53 41.30 -33.26
N PRO A 2 -0.53 40.95 -34.08
CA PRO A 2 0.06 39.62 -34.03
C PRO A 2 0.89 39.48 -32.75
N ASN A 3 0.58 38.47 -31.94
CA ASN A 3 1.39 38.14 -30.76
C ASN A 3 2.64 37.37 -31.21
N THR A 4 3.83 37.87 -30.86
CA THR A 4 5.09 37.19 -31.18
C THR A 4 5.51 36.31 -30.00
N LEU A 5 5.67 35.01 -30.23
CA LEU A 5 6.22 34.08 -29.24
C LEU A 5 7.76 34.11 -29.30
N ARG A 6 8.42 34.40 -28.18
CA ARG A 6 9.88 34.32 -28.04
C ARG A 6 10.26 32.98 -27.45
N HIS A 7 11.33 32.37 -27.97
CA HIS A 7 11.88 31.14 -27.40
C HIS A 7 13.42 31.13 -27.40
N LYS A 8 13.99 30.41 -26.44
CA LYS A 8 15.41 30.04 -26.40
C LYS A 8 15.53 28.53 -26.55
N ARG A 9 16.66 28.07 -27.10
CA ARG A 9 16.95 26.64 -27.24
C ARG A 9 18.31 26.27 -26.66
N SER A 10 18.41 25.05 -26.13
CA SER A 10 19.66 24.39 -25.76
C SER A 10 19.70 23.01 -26.42
N THR A 11 20.90 22.57 -26.80
CA THR A 11 21.19 21.22 -27.30
C THR A 11 22.06 20.43 -26.33
N ALA A 12 22.34 20.97 -25.14
CA ALA A 12 23.18 20.34 -24.13
C ALA A 12 22.33 19.58 -23.09
N ALA A 13 22.78 18.38 -22.73
CA ALA A 13 22.12 17.50 -21.77
C ALA A 13 21.98 18.14 -20.37
N GLY A 14 20.83 17.95 -19.73
CA GLY A 14 20.58 18.34 -18.34
C GLY A 14 20.45 19.85 -18.10
N VAL A 15 20.50 20.69 -19.13
CA VAL A 15 20.42 22.15 -18.97
C VAL A 15 18.98 22.58 -18.68
N VAL A 16 18.79 23.20 -17.52
CA VAL A 16 17.56 23.89 -17.09
C VAL A 16 17.85 25.39 -17.00
N PRO A 17 17.03 26.26 -17.62
CA PRO A 17 17.25 27.71 -17.59
C PRO A 17 17.00 28.27 -16.18
N THR A 18 17.79 29.26 -15.78
CA THR A 18 17.58 30.01 -14.53
C THR A 18 16.50 31.09 -14.73
N THR A 19 15.98 31.64 -13.62
CA THR A 19 15.03 32.76 -13.67
C THR A 19 15.62 34.02 -14.30
N ALA A 20 16.95 34.21 -14.27
CA ALA A 20 17.63 35.31 -14.95
C ALA A 20 17.81 35.03 -16.46
N ALA A 21 17.93 33.76 -16.86
CA ALA A 21 18.14 33.37 -18.24
C ALA A 21 16.86 33.42 -19.10
N LEU A 22 15.68 33.46 -18.48
CA LEU A 22 14.38 33.42 -19.16
C LEU A 22 13.51 34.62 -18.77
N SER A 23 12.91 35.30 -19.74
CA SER A 23 11.96 36.38 -19.47
C SER A 23 10.55 35.85 -19.19
N LEU A 24 9.70 36.59 -18.48
CA LEU A 24 8.28 36.24 -18.38
C LEU A 24 7.63 36.24 -19.78
N GLY A 25 6.89 35.18 -20.09
CA GLY A 25 6.27 34.98 -21.41
C GLY A 25 7.20 34.41 -22.49
N GLU A 26 8.48 34.16 -22.18
CA GLU A 26 9.44 33.49 -23.07
C GLU A 26 9.46 31.97 -22.81
N LEU A 27 9.56 31.18 -23.88
CA LEU A 27 9.70 29.72 -23.80
C LEU A 27 11.18 29.31 -23.83
N ALA A 28 11.54 28.24 -23.15
CA ALA A 28 12.85 27.62 -23.31
C ALA A 28 12.72 26.13 -23.66
N ILE A 29 13.47 25.68 -24.66
CA ILE A 29 13.40 24.32 -25.20
C ILE A 29 14.77 23.66 -25.06
N ASN A 30 14.85 22.51 -24.39
CA ASN A 30 16.02 21.65 -24.44
C ASN A 30 15.76 20.51 -25.42
N THR A 31 16.40 20.56 -26.59
CA THR A 31 16.19 19.56 -27.65
C THR A 31 16.97 18.27 -27.42
N TYR A 32 17.95 18.26 -26.51
CA TYR A 32 18.62 17.02 -26.10
C TYR A 32 17.73 16.20 -25.17
N ASP A 33 17.16 16.84 -24.14
CA ASP A 33 16.31 16.16 -23.15
C ASP A 33 14.83 16.07 -23.57
N GLY A 34 14.44 16.75 -24.65
CA GLY A 34 13.04 16.84 -25.09
C GLY A 34 12.14 17.67 -24.18
N LYS A 35 12.71 18.62 -23.43
CA LYS A 35 12.01 19.38 -22.38
C LYS A 35 11.62 20.79 -22.83
N LEU A 36 10.48 21.27 -22.35
CA LEU A 36 10.00 22.65 -22.51
C LEU A 36 9.91 23.31 -21.13
N PHE A 37 10.28 24.58 -21.01
CA PHE A 37 10.25 25.32 -19.76
C PHE A 37 9.57 26.69 -19.94
N LEU A 38 8.88 27.16 -18.88
CA LEU A 38 8.39 28.53 -18.75
C LEU A 38 8.83 29.15 -17.43
N LYS A 39 9.02 30.46 -17.43
CA LYS A 39 9.12 31.25 -16.21
C LYS A 39 7.72 31.68 -15.76
N LYS A 40 7.40 31.48 -14.48
CA LYS A 40 6.20 32.02 -13.83
C LYS A 40 6.60 32.97 -12.70
N ASN A 41 5.71 33.89 -12.37
CA ASN A 41 5.79 34.74 -11.19
C ASN A 41 4.48 34.57 -10.41
N VAL A 42 4.58 34.18 -9.14
CA VAL A 42 3.43 34.12 -8.22
C VAL A 42 3.76 35.01 -7.04
N SER A 43 3.04 36.13 -6.93
CA SER A 43 3.19 37.09 -5.83
C SER A 43 4.62 37.59 -5.62
N GLY A 44 5.36 37.87 -6.70
CA GLY A 44 6.74 38.35 -6.65
C GLY A 44 7.80 37.25 -6.62
N SER A 45 7.41 35.99 -6.45
CA SER A 45 8.33 34.85 -6.49
C SER A 45 8.43 34.28 -7.91
N GLU A 46 9.60 34.44 -8.51
CA GLU A 46 9.88 33.94 -9.86
C GLU A 46 10.46 32.52 -9.81
N THR A 47 9.90 31.63 -10.63
CA THR A 47 10.35 30.24 -10.76
C THR A 47 10.31 29.79 -12.22
N VAL A 48 11.20 28.88 -12.59
CA VAL A 48 11.14 28.17 -13.87
C VAL A 48 10.50 26.82 -13.65
N VAL A 49 9.53 26.47 -14.48
CA VAL A 49 8.81 25.19 -14.45
C VAL A 49 8.98 24.45 -15.76
N GLU A 50 9.16 23.14 -15.69
CA GLU A 50 9.09 22.25 -16.85
C GLU A 50 7.63 22.03 -17.25
N VAL A 51 7.31 22.19 -18.52
CA VAL A 51 5.96 22.00 -19.08
C VAL A 51 5.76 20.53 -19.40
N GLY A 52 4.62 19.99 -18.99
CA GLY A 52 4.30 18.58 -19.21
C GLY A 52 4.96 17.64 -18.20
N ALA A 53 5.89 18.13 -17.37
CA ALA A 53 6.36 17.39 -16.21
C ALA A 53 5.26 17.35 -15.14
N ILE A 54 4.70 16.16 -14.91
CA ILE A 54 3.81 15.92 -13.79
C ILE A 54 4.66 15.40 -12.63
N THR A 55 4.81 16.20 -11.58
CA THR A 55 5.48 15.75 -10.35
C THR A 55 4.57 14.82 -9.57
N SER A 56 5.13 13.94 -8.74
CA SER A 56 4.33 13.10 -7.83
C SER A 56 3.36 13.94 -6.99
N GLY A 57 3.80 15.09 -6.47
CA GLY A 57 2.94 16.04 -5.76
C GLY A 57 1.81 16.64 -6.61
N GLY A 58 2.06 16.89 -7.90
CA GLY A 58 1.02 17.31 -8.85
C GLY A 58 -0.01 16.22 -9.12
N VAL A 59 0.43 14.95 -9.20
CA VAL A 59 -0.49 13.80 -9.30
C VAL A 59 -1.30 13.63 -8.02
N THR A 60 -0.65 13.65 -6.85
CA THR A 60 -1.34 13.52 -5.55
C THR A 60 -2.38 14.61 -5.35
N ALA A 61 -2.07 15.86 -5.71
CA ALA A 61 -3.04 16.96 -5.63
C ALA A 61 -4.25 16.77 -6.56
N ALA A 62 -4.04 16.19 -7.74
CA ALA A 62 -5.12 15.95 -8.70
C ALA A 62 -5.98 14.73 -8.36
N LEU A 63 -5.37 13.64 -7.85
CA LEU A 63 -6.02 12.35 -7.67
C LEU A 63 -6.38 12.02 -6.22
N GLY A 64 -5.81 12.73 -5.24
CA GLY A 64 -6.01 12.47 -3.81
C GLY A 64 -5.18 11.30 -3.25
N TYR A 65 -4.32 10.67 -4.07
CA TYR A 65 -3.38 9.63 -3.63
C TYR A 65 -2.06 9.73 -4.40
N THR A 66 -0.96 9.26 -3.78
CA THR A 66 0.36 9.22 -4.41
C THR A 66 0.53 7.89 -5.14
N PRO A 67 0.57 7.85 -6.49
CA PRO A 67 0.88 6.62 -7.20
C PRO A 67 2.35 6.26 -6.97
N ALA A 68 2.63 4.98 -6.74
CA ALA A 68 3.99 4.46 -6.67
C ALA A 68 4.41 4.01 -8.08
N ASN A 69 5.07 4.89 -8.82
CA ASN A 69 5.43 4.68 -10.23
C ASN A 69 6.92 4.38 -10.43
N LYS A 70 7.72 4.35 -9.36
CA LYS A 70 9.13 3.94 -9.37
C LYS A 70 9.54 3.26 -8.07
N ALA A 71 10.67 2.56 -8.10
CA ALA A 71 11.25 1.93 -6.92
C ALA A 71 11.52 2.97 -5.81
N GLY A 72 11.13 2.64 -4.57
CA GLY A 72 11.34 3.49 -3.39
C GLY A 72 10.24 4.52 -3.11
N GLU A 73 9.14 4.54 -3.88
CA GLU A 73 7.98 5.37 -3.55
C GLU A 73 7.04 4.69 -2.56
N SER A 74 6.45 5.48 -1.67
CA SER A 74 5.42 5.03 -0.73
C SER A 74 4.03 5.40 -1.26
N PHE A 75 3.10 4.45 -1.17
CA PHE A 75 1.68 4.71 -1.35
C PHE A 75 1.05 5.07 -0.01
N THR A 76 0.19 6.10 0.01
CA THR A 76 -0.58 6.49 1.21
C THR A 76 -2.06 6.32 0.92
N GLY A 77 -2.76 5.55 1.76
CA GLY A 77 -4.20 5.29 1.65
C GLY A 77 -4.54 3.81 1.75
N ALA A 78 -5.82 3.47 1.52
CA ALA A 78 -6.26 2.09 1.40
C ALA A 78 -5.89 1.52 0.03
N ILE A 79 -5.49 0.25 0.00
CA ILE A 79 -5.15 -0.48 -1.24
C ILE A 79 -6.16 -1.61 -1.42
N SER A 80 -6.82 -1.65 -2.59
CA SER A 80 -7.59 -2.80 -3.06
C SER A 80 -6.99 -3.27 -4.38
N VAL A 81 -6.55 -4.53 -4.45
CA VAL A 81 -5.84 -5.08 -5.62
C VAL A 81 -6.71 -6.14 -6.30
N ALA A 82 -6.99 -5.94 -7.59
CA ALA A 82 -7.49 -7.01 -8.44
C ALA A 82 -6.30 -7.90 -8.86
N GLY A 83 -6.13 -9.04 -8.18
CA GLY A 83 -5.05 -9.99 -8.46
C GLY A 83 -4.19 -10.31 -7.24
N SER A 84 -2.91 -10.62 -7.48
CA SER A 84 -1.96 -10.99 -6.44
C SER A 84 -1.07 -9.83 -6.02
N ILE A 85 -0.76 -9.75 -4.71
CA ILE A 85 0.31 -8.91 -4.19
C ILE A 85 1.56 -9.79 -4.02
N THR A 86 2.67 -9.43 -4.67
CA THR A 86 3.97 -10.09 -4.51
C THR A 86 4.96 -9.11 -3.91
N ALA A 87 5.55 -9.44 -2.76
CA ALA A 87 6.59 -8.65 -2.11
C ALA A 87 7.94 -9.38 -2.20
N THR A 88 8.99 -8.69 -2.61
CA THR A 88 10.37 -9.23 -2.63
C THR A 88 11.06 -9.16 -1.27
N GLY A 89 10.41 -8.54 -0.27
CA GLY A 89 10.81 -8.48 1.12
C GLY A 89 9.62 -8.76 2.04
N ASP A 90 9.68 -8.27 3.27
CA ASP A 90 8.63 -8.55 4.27
C ASP A 90 7.35 -7.72 4.08
N VAL A 91 6.22 -8.31 4.47
CA VAL A 91 4.94 -7.60 4.65
C VAL A 91 4.76 -7.36 6.15
N THR A 92 4.90 -6.11 6.60
CA THR A 92 4.79 -5.74 8.01
C THR A 92 3.60 -4.82 8.25
N ALA A 93 3.01 -4.91 9.45
CA ALA A 93 1.96 -4.02 9.93
C ALA A 93 2.38 -3.45 11.29
N TYR A 94 2.04 -2.19 11.56
CA TYR A 94 2.33 -1.59 12.86
C TYR A 94 1.60 -2.34 13.97
N SER A 95 2.35 -2.75 14.99
CA SER A 95 1.86 -3.56 16.12
C SER A 95 2.46 -3.10 17.46
N ASP A 96 2.98 -1.87 17.49
CA ASP A 96 3.59 -1.25 18.67
C ASP A 96 2.59 -1.15 19.83
N ALA A 97 3.06 -1.34 21.06
CA ALA A 97 2.20 -1.30 22.25
C ALA A 97 1.52 0.07 22.44
N SER A 98 2.16 1.17 22.01
CA SER A 98 1.60 2.52 22.07
C SER A 98 0.37 2.73 21.17
N LEU A 99 0.14 1.83 20.22
CA LEU A 99 -0.99 1.86 19.31
C LEU A 99 -2.16 0.96 19.77
N LYS A 100 -2.06 0.38 20.97
CA LYS A 100 -3.02 -0.61 21.48
C LYS A 100 -3.59 -0.19 22.84
N THR A 101 -4.86 -0.49 23.04
CA THR A 101 -5.57 -0.43 24.32
C THR A 101 -6.22 -1.79 24.59
N ASP A 102 -6.63 -2.04 25.83
CA ASP A 102 -7.39 -3.24 26.22
C ASP A 102 -6.69 -4.55 25.85
N VAL A 103 -5.37 -4.59 26.00
CA VAL A 103 -4.54 -5.75 25.67
C VAL A 103 -4.80 -6.89 26.67
N ALA A 104 -5.34 -7.99 26.18
CA ALA A 104 -5.55 -9.23 26.95
C ALA A 104 -5.01 -10.45 26.19
N THR A 105 -4.57 -11.45 26.94
CA THR A 105 -4.20 -12.76 26.37
C THR A 105 -5.44 -13.48 25.84
N ILE A 106 -5.32 -14.13 24.69
CA ILE A 106 -6.38 -14.94 24.09
C ILE A 106 -6.56 -16.21 24.94
N ALA A 107 -7.69 -16.34 25.62
CA ALA A 107 -8.02 -17.52 26.42
C ALA A 107 -8.84 -18.54 25.61
N GLY A 108 -8.65 -19.83 25.86
CA GLY A 108 -9.36 -20.90 25.16
C GLY A 108 -8.96 -21.01 23.69
N ALA A 109 -7.74 -20.60 23.37
CA ALA A 109 -7.23 -20.54 22.00
C ALA A 109 -7.20 -21.92 21.34
N LEU A 110 -6.90 -22.99 22.09
CA LEU A 110 -6.94 -24.34 21.56
C LEU A 110 -8.36 -24.75 21.16
N ASP A 111 -9.37 -24.39 21.95
CA ASP A 111 -10.76 -24.70 21.62
C ASP A 111 -11.31 -23.81 20.50
N LEU A 112 -10.79 -22.58 20.34
CA LEU A 112 -11.02 -21.77 19.15
C LEU A 112 -10.50 -22.47 17.89
N VAL A 113 -9.22 -22.88 17.87
CA VAL A 113 -8.61 -23.58 16.73
C VAL A 113 -9.34 -24.89 16.43
N ARG A 114 -9.77 -25.65 17.43
CA ARG A 114 -10.53 -26.91 17.23
C ARG A 114 -11.88 -26.71 16.55
N ARG A 115 -12.48 -25.51 16.65
CA ARG A 115 -13.71 -25.15 15.93
C ARG A 115 -13.44 -24.63 14.51
N MET A 116 -12.21 -24.24 14.21
CA MET A 116 -11.84 -23.81 12.86
C MET A 116 -11.64 -25.02 11.94
N ARG A 117 -12.10 -24.89 10.69
CA ARG A 117 -11.97 -25.96 9.69
C ARG A 117 -11.01 -25.56 8.57
N GLY A 118 -9.91 -26.29 8.47
CA GLY A 118 -9.05 -26.25 7.29
C GLY A 118 -9.70 -26.99 6.12
N VAL A 119 -9.77 -26.35 4.95
CA VAL A 119 -10.44 -26.88 3.75
C VAL A 119 -9.50 -26.89 2.56
N ARG A 120 -9.69 -27.87 1.68
CA ARG A 120 -9.24 -27.82 0.27
C ARG A 120 -10.41 -27.33 -0.57
N TYR A 121 -10.15 -26.43 -1.49
CA TYR A 121 -11.18 -25.87 -2.36
C TYR A 121 -10.64 -25.67 -3.77
N GLN A 122 -11.54 -25.38 -4.69
CA GLN A 122 -11.23 -24.93 -6.03
C GLN A 122 -11.96 -23.60 -6.24
N ARG A 123 -11.26 -22.59 -6.76
CA ARG A 123 -11.87 -21.28 -6.99
C ARG A 123 -12.85 -21.34 -8.16
N LEU A 124 -14.03 -20.74 -8.00
CA LEU A 124 -15.07 -20.76 -9.05
C LEU A 124 -14.69 -19.93 -10.28
N ASP A 125 -13.94 -18.85 -10.10
CA ASP A 125 -13.55 -17.91 -11.16
C ASP A 125 -12.30 -18.37 -11.94
N THR A 126 -11.35 -19.05 -11.29
CA THR A 126 -10.10 -19.48 -11.93
C THR A 126 -9.92 -20.98 -12.06
N GLY A 127 -10.72 -21.80 -11.38
CA GLY A 127 -10.51 -23.25 -11.30
C GLY A 127 -9.25 -23.67 -10.52
N ALA A 128 -8.53 -22.72 -9.91
CA ALA A 128 -7.30 -23.00 -9.19
C ALA A 128 -7.59 -23.74 -7.87
N ALA A 129 -6.84 -24.79 -7.60
CA ALA A 129 -6.88 -25.49 -6.33
C ALA A 129 -6.22 -24.64 -5.23
N GLY A 130 -6.79 -24.67 -4.03
CA GLY A 130 -6.30 -23.93 -2.88
C GLY A 130 -6.53 -24.68 -1.56
N ILE A 131 -5.81 -24.25 -0.53
CA ILE A 131 -5.99 -24.66 0.86
C ILE A 131 -6.23 -23.40 1.69
N GLY A 132 -7.15 -23.46 2.63
CA GLY A 132 -7.44 -22.33 3.50
C GLY A 132 -8.57 -22.63 4.46
N VAL A 133 -9.38 -21.60 4.69
CA VAL A 133 -10.49 -21.57 5.64
C VAL A 133 -11.70 -20.91 4.98
N ILE A 134 -12.88 -21.12 5.54
CA ILE A 134 -14.11 -20.47 5.09
C ILE A 134 -14.37 -19.27 6.00
N ALA A 135 -14.43 -18.06 5.42
CA ALA A 135 -14.58 -16.82 6.18
C ALA A 135 -15.88 -16.76 6.99
N GLN A 136 -16.96 -17.33 6.46
CA GLN A 136 -18.25 -17.43 7.13
C GLN A 136 -18.18 -18.31 8.39
N GLU A 137 -17.45 -19.43 8.34
CA GLU A 137 -17.26 -20.31 9.50
C GLU A 137 -16.39 -19.64 10.57
N LEU A 138 -15.33 -18.94 10.13
CA LEU A 138 -14.48 -18.18 11.04
C LEU A 138 -15.20 -17.02 11.72
N ARG A 139 -16.18 -16.38 11.05
CA ARG A 139 -16.99 -15.31 11.64
C ARG A 139 -17.73 -15.76 12.90
N GLU A 140 -18.15 -17.03 12.98
CA GLU A 140 -18.84 -17.59 14.15
C GLU A 140 -17.88 -17.92 15.31
N VAL A 141 -16.58 -18.08 15.02
CA VAL A 141 -15.56 -18.53 15.98
C VAL A 141 -14.68 -17.38 16.47
N THR A 142 -14.18 -16.56 15.53
CA THR A 142 -13.25 -15.42 15.73
C THR A 142 -13.63 -14.28 14.77
N PRO A 143 -14.72 -13.54 15.02
CA PRO A 143 -15.21 -12.48 14.14
C PRO A 143 -14.19 -11.36 13.89
N GLU A 144 -13.28 -11.11 14.83
CA GLU A 144 -12.20 -10.12 14.75
C GLU A 144 -11.18 -10.38 13.63
N LEU A 145 -11.15 -11.58 13.07
CA LEU A 145 -10.31 -11.92 11.92
C LEU A 145 -10.99 -11.67 10.57
N ILE A 146 -12.27 -11.29 10.56
CA ILE A 146 -13.06 -11.17 9.33
C ILE A 146 -13.30 -9.71 8.98
N ALA A 147 -12.95 -9.35 7.75
CA ALA A 147 -13.33 -8.08 7.15
C ALA A 147 -14.33 -8.31 6.02
N GLU A 148 -15.29 -7.40 5.88
CA GLU A 148 -16.31 -7.41 4.84
C GLU A 148 -16.14 -6.20 3.93
N ASN A 149 -16.12 -6.42 2.62
CA ASN A 149 -16.05 -5.34 1.65
C ASN A 149 -17.46 -4.76 1.36
N PRO A 150 -17.58 -3.62 0.65
CA PRO A 150 -18.89 -3.03 0.34
C PRO A 150 -19.86 -3.93 -0.46
N ASP A 151 -19.35 -4.94 -1.15
CA ASP A 151 -20.15 -5.91 -1.92
C ASP A 151 -20.61 -7.10 -1.06
N GLY A 152 -20.29 -7.12 0.24
CA GLY A 152 -20.64 -8.20 1.17
C GLY A 152 -19.70 -9.42 1.10
N LEU A 153 -18.60 -9.35 0.37
CA LEU A 153 -17.60 -10.43 0.32
C LEU A 153 -16.71 -10.39 1.56
N LEU A 154 -16.52 -11.56 2.15
CA LEU A 154 -15.75 -11.74 3.36
C LEU A 154 -14.30 -12.10 3.06
N SER A 155 -13.39 -11.53 3.84
CA SER A 155 -11.96 -11.78 3.78
C SER A 155 -11.41 -12.10 5.17
N VAL A 156 -10.29 -12.82 5.22
CA VAL A 156 -9.66 -13.26 6.47
C VAL A 156 -8.32 -12.55 6.65
N ALA A 157 -8.12 -11.96 7.83
CA ALA A 157 -6.84 -11.40 8.26
C ALA A 157 -5.87 -12.52 8.67
N TYR A 158 -5.35 -13.26 7.68
CA TYR A 158 -4.48 -14.44 7.91
C TYR A 158 -3.26 -14.12 8.78
N GLY A 159 -2.67 -12.92 8.68
CA GLY A 159 -1.55 -12.52 9.53
C GLY A 159 -1.93 -12.41 11.01
N ASN A 160 -3.17 -12.00 11.31
CA ASN A 160 -3.66 -11.83 12.67
C ASN A 160 -4.01 -13.19 13.31
N LEU A 161 -4.36 -14.20 12.50
CA LEU A 161 -4.64 -15.57 12.97
C LEU A 161 -3.46 -16.16 13.76
N VAL A 162 -2.23 -15.73 13.47
CA VAL A 162 -1.01 -16.16 14.18
C VAL A 162 -1.12 -15.95 15.69
N GLY A 163 -1.77 -14.87 16.16
CA GLY A 163 -1.96 -14.64 17.60
C GLY A 163 -2.76 -15.77 18.27
N VAL A 164 -3.84 -16.23 17.63
CA VAL A 164 -4.66 -17.35 18.11
C VAL A 164 -3.84 -18.65 18.10
N LEU A 165 -3.07 -18.88 17.03
CA LEU A 165 -2.27 -20.10 16.91
C LEU A 165 -1.16 -20.17 17.96
N ILE A 166 -0.52 -19.05 18.32
CA ILE A 166 0.50 -18.99 19.37
C ILE A 166 -0.08 -19.47 20.71
N GLU A 167 -1.21 -18.91 21.14
CA GLU A 167 -1.81 -19.29 22.42
C GLU A 167 -2.39 -20.72 22.37
N ALA A 168 -2.91 -21.18 21.23
CA ALA A 168 -3.36 -22.56 21.07
C ALA A 168 -2.23 -23.58 21.26
N VAL A 169 -1.03 -23.29 20.74
CA VAL A 169 0.16 -24.13 20.92
C VAL A 169 0.62 -24.11 22.38
N LYS A 170 0.62 -22.95 23.05
CA LYS A 170 0.96 -22.85 24.47
C LYS A 170 -0.01 -23.63 25.35
N GLU A 171 -1.32 -23.50 25.11
CA GLU A 171 -2.34 -24.27 25.82
C GLU A 171 -2.19 -25.78 25.59
N LEU A 172 -1.90 -26.19 24.35
CA LEU A 172 -1.64 -27.59 24.02
C LEU A 172 -0.39 -28.11 24.74
N ALA A 173 0.72 -27.35 24.73
CA ALA A 173 1.95 -27.72 25.41
C ALA A 173 1.74 -27.91 26.92
N ALA A 174 1.03 -26.98 27.58
CA ALA A 174 0.71 -27.10 29.00
C ALA A 174 -0.13 -28.37 29.32
N ARG A 175 -1.07 -28.73 28.44
CA ARG A 175 -1.84 -29.98 28.57
C ARG A 175 -0.94 -31.21 28.42
N VAL A 176 0.01 -31.20 27.49
CA VAL A 176 0.96 -32.30 27.28
C VAL A 176 1.87 -32.45 28.50
N GLU A 177 2.48 -31.38 29.01
CA GLU A 177 3.32 -31.42 30.21
C GLU A 177 2.57 -31.98 31.42
N THR A 178 1.30 -31.58 31.58
CA THR A 178 0.43 -32.13 32.63
C THR A 178 0.19 -33.62 32.45
N LEU A 179 0.09 -34.13 31.21
CA LEU A 179 -0.12 -35.55 30.94
C LEU A 179 1.17 -36.37 31.13
N GLU A 180 2.32 -35.83 30.76
CA GLU A 180 3.62 -36.51 30.89
C GLU A 180 4.13 -36.58 32.33
N THR A 181 3.71 -35.65 33.19
CA THR A 181 4.04 -35.63 34.62
C THR A 181 3.07 -36.43 35.48
N ARG A 182 2.05 -37.06 34.88
CA ARG A 182 1.17 -37.99 35.59
C ARG A 182 1.91 -39.32 35.85
N PRO A 183 1.96 -39.79 37.10
CA PRO A 183 2.57 -41.08 37.44
C PRO A 183 1.82 -42.28 36.85
#